data_AF-A0A8C1V123-F1
#
_entry.id   AF-A0A8C1V123-F1
#
_cell.length_a   1.000
_cell.length_b   1.000
_cell.length_c   1.000
_cell.angle_alpha   90.00
_cell.angle_beta   90.00
_cell.angle_gamma   90.00
#
_symmetry.space_group_name_H-M   'P 1'
#
loop_
_entity.id
_entity.type
_entity.pdbx_description
1 polymer ?
#
loop_
_entity_poly.entity_id
_entity_poly.type
_entity_poly.pdbx_seq_one_letter_code
_entity_poly.pdbx_strand_id
1 'polypeptide(L)'
;MGTDQFQSQKKINCAFCDKSEENKITGTLSSKGNIAAHQNCLLYASAIYCKLSPTYDDLFGFDVEDVKKELRRGKRLLCHYCKKNGATAGCEVKHCKRSYHYPCAIEDRATINEDHFILFCELHDPKSKKESKCFNFKFRL
;
A
#
# COMPACT_ATOMS: atom_id res chain seq x y z
N MET A 1 2.25 23.62 -42.29
CA MET A 1 2.03 24.38 -41.05
C MET A 1 1.34 23.44 -40.08
N GLY A 2 2.13 22.75 -39.25
CA GLY A 2 1.64 21.77 -38.29
C GLY A 2 1.51 22.40 -36.91
N THR A 3 0.37 22.17 -36.26
CA THR A 3 0.24 22.32 -34.81
C THR A 3 -0.56 21.12 -34.31
N ASP A 4 0.16 20.03 -34.03
CA ASP A 4 -0.34 18.94 -33.20
C ASP A 4 -0.54 19.47 -31.78
N GLN A 5 -1.79 19.67 -31.38
CA GLN A 5 -2.14 19.91 -29.98
C GLN A 5 -2.30 18.56 -29.28
N PHE A 6 -1.18 17.99 -28.84
CA PHE A 6 -1.22 16.85 -27.92
C PHE A 6 -1.59 17.37 -26.52
N GLN A 7 -2.87 17.26 -26.17
CA GLN A 7 -3.34 17.51 -24.82
C GLN A 7 -2.59 16.57 -23.87
N SER A 8 -1.69 17.13 -23.05
CA SER A 8 -0.98 16.37 -22.02
C SER A 8 -2.01 15.84 -21.01
N GLN A 9 -2.40 14.58 -21.15
CA GLN A 9 -3.16 13.85 -20.14
C GLN A 9 -2.41 13.99 -18.82
N LYS A 10 -3.00 14.71 -17.87
CA LYS A 10 -2.45 14.86 -16.52
C LYS A 10 -2.47 13.47 -15.87
N LYS A 11 -1.34 12.76 -15.94
CA LYS A 11 -1.23 11.39 -15.42
C LYS A 11 -1.44 11.45 -13.90
N ILE A 12 -2.51 10.85 -13.42
CA ILE A 12 -2.81 10.74 -11.99
C ILE A 12 -2.00 9.55 -11.47
N ASN A 13 -1.12 9.79 -10.49
CA ASN A 13 -0.32 8.74 -9.87
C ASN A 13 -0.87 8.38 -8.48
N CYS A 14 -0.76 7.11 -8.13
CA CYS A 14 -1.03 6.65 -6.77
C CYS A 14 -0.04 7.27 -5.78
N ALA A 15 -0.56 7.91 -4.73
CA ALA A 15 0.24 8.55 -3.68
C ALA A 15 1.09 7.57 -2.85
N PHE A 16 0.79 6.27 -2.91
CA PHE A 16 1.52 5.23 -2.18
C PHE A 16 2.65 4.60 -2.99
N CYS A 17 2.46 4.31 -4.28
CA CYS A 17 3.45 3.60 -5.09
C CYS A 17 4.03 4.43 -6.25
N ASP A 18 3.55 5.66 -6.44
CA ASP A 18 3.96 6.58 -7.51
C ASP A 18 3.80 6.03 -8.93
N LYS A 19 2.95 5.02 -9.09
CA LYS A 19 2.55 4.43 -10.39
C LYS A 19 1.11 4.83 -10.70
N SER A 20 0.78 4.90 -11.99
CA SER A 20 -0.58 5.17 -12.47
C SER A 20 -1.25 3.93 -13.07
N GLU A 21 -0.48 2.87 -13.30
CA GLU A 21 -0.93 1.66 -13.98
C GLU A 21 -1.77 0.77 -13.06
N GLU A 22 -3.00 0.50 -13.49
CA GLU A 22 -3.87 -0.49 -12.88
C GLU A 22 -3.54 -1.90 -13.40
N ASN A 23 -3.48 -2.87 -12.50
CA ASN A 23 -3.31 -4.28 -12.84
C ASN A 23 -3.82 -5.16 -11.69
N LYS A 24 -3.73 -6.48 -11.85
CA LYS A 24 -4.18 -7.45 -10.82
C LYS A 24 -3.49 -7.27 -9.47
N ILE A 25 -2.27 -6.72 -9.46
CA ILE A 25 -1.53 -6.46 -8.22
C ILE A 25 -2.05 -5.16 -7.60
N THR A 26 -1.97 -4.02 -8.28
CA THR A 26 -2.34 -2.73 -7.68
C THR A 26 -3.84 -2.59 -7.44
N GLY A 27 -4.68 -3.19 -8.28
CA GLY A 27 -6.12 -2.93 -8.32
C GLY A 27 -6.45 -1.59 -8.96
N THR A 28 -7.72 -1.19 -8.88
CA THR A 28 -8.22 0.06 -9.47
C THR A 28 -7.60 1.29 -8.82
N LEU A 29 -7.29 2.31 -9.62
CA LEU A 29 -6.85 3.61 -9.16
C LEU A 29 -8.07 4.51 -9.02
N SER A 30 -8.32 5.00 -7.81
CA SER A 30 -9.36 6.00 -7.58
C SER A 30 -8.75 7.28 -7.04
N SER A 31 -9.41 8.40 -7.31
CA SER A 31 -9.01 9.72 -6.84
C SER A 31 -10.15 10.40 -6.09
N LYS A 32 -9.79 11.05 -4.98
CA LYS A 32 -10.70 11.87 -4.18
C LYS A 32 -9.96 13.13 -3.75
N GLY A 33 -10.51 14.29 -4.09
CA GLY A 33 -9.85 15.58 -3.87
C GLY A 33 -8.50 15.65 -4.58
N ASN A 34 -7.43 15.79 -3.81
CA ASN A 34 -6.05 15.88 -4.31
C ASN A 34 -5.23 14.59 -4.11
N ILE A 35 -5.87 13.48 -3.77
CA ILE A 35 -5.21 12.20 -3.51
C ILE A 35 -5.76 11.17 -4.49
N ALA A 36 -4.85 10.42 -5.11
CA ALA A 36 -5.18 9.20 -5.81
C ALA A 36 -4.45 8.04 -5.19
N ALA A 37 -5.10 6.88 -5.11
CA ALA A 37 -4.49 5.69 -4.59
C ALA A 37 -5.09 4.45 -5.25
N HIS A 38 -4.24 3.45 -5.46
CA HIS A 38 -4.71 2.13 -5.86
C HIS A 38 -5.39 1.43 -4.68
N GLN A 39 -6.43 0.67 -4.96
CA GLN A 39 -7.20 -0.09 -3.96
C GLN A 39 -6.29 -0.95 -3.07
N ASN A 40 -5.41 -1.79 -3.65
CA ASN A 40 -4.56 -2.67 -2.86
C ASN A 40 -3.43 -1.91 -2.16
N CYS A 41 -2.99 -0.76 -2.69
CA CYS A 41 -2.02 0.07 -1.96
C CYS A 41 -2.60 0.67 -0.67
N LEU A 42 -3.91 0.94 -0.65
CA LEU A 42 -4.63 1.35 0.56
C LEU A 42 -4.89 0.16 1.49
N LEU A 43 -5.46 -0.93 0.97
CA LEU A 43 -5.83 -2.09 1.78
C LEU A 43 -4.65 -2.66 2.59
N TYR A 44 -3.46 -2.71 2.01
CA TYR A 44 -2.27 -3.25 2.66
C TYR A 44 -1.41 -2.19 3.40
N ALA A 45 -1.88 -0.95 3.51
CA ALA A 45 -1.18 0.05 4.30
C ALA A 45 -1.38 -0.22 5.81
N SER A 46 -0.27 -0.25 6.56
CA SER A 46 -0.25 -0.85 7.90
C SER A 46 -1.10 -0.11 8.94
N ALA A 47 -1.27 1.21 8.80
CA ALA A 47 -1.86 2.05 9.85
C ALA A 47 -3.14 2.79 9.42
N ILE A 48 -3.87 2.27 8.41
CA ILE A 48 -5.22 2.73 8.06
C ILE A 48 -6.22 1.59 8.08
N TYR A 49 -7.44 1.89 8.47
CA TYR A 49 -8.53 0.92 8.62
C TYR A 49 -9.70 1.40 7.78
N CYS A 50 -10.33 0.48 7.06
CA CYS A 50 -11.59 0.78 6.36
C CYS A 50 -12.66 1.02 7.42
N LYS A 51 -13.32 2.18 7.36
CA LYS A 51 -14.48 2.46 8.22
C LYS A 51 -15.71 2.08 7.41
N LEU A 52 -16.54 1.19 7.92
CA LEU A 52 -17.89 0.93 7.39
C LEU A 52 -18.80 2.12 7.78
N SER A 53 -18.47 3.31 7.32
CA SER A 53 -19.24 4.53 7.53
C SER A 53 -19.79 4.99 6.17
N PRO A 54 -21.08 5.33 6.06
CA PRO A 54 -21.68 5.82 4.82
C PRO A 54 -21.35 7.31 4.56
N THR A 55 -20.16 7.76 4.94
CA THR A 55 -19.72 9.14 4.74
C THR A 55 -19.35 9.38 3.28
N TYR A 56 -19.80 10.49 2.71
CA TYR A 56 -19.63 10.80 1.27
C TYR A 56 -18.17 11.11 0.85
N ASP A 57 -17.20 11.06 1.77
CA ASP A 57 -15.81 11.50 1.54
C ASP A 57 -14.76 10.38 1.69
N ASP A 58 -15.15 9.13 1.45
CA ASP A 58 -14.25 7.99 1.60
C ASP A 58 -13.60 7.55 0.26
N LEU A 59 -12.33 7.14 0.32
CA LEU A 59 -11.57 6.56 -0.79
C LEU A 59 -11.53 5.05 -0.62
N PHE A 60 -12.44 4.32 -1.27
CA PHE A 60 -12.69 2.88 -1.04
C PHE A 60 -13.10 2.53 0.40
N GLY A 61 -13.85 3.41 1.08
CA GLY A 61 -14.23 3.23 2.49
C GLY A 61 -13.15 3.64 3.49
N PHE A 62 -12.06 4.25 3.01
CA PHE A 62 -11.05 4.87 3.86
C PHE A 62 -11.27 6.37 3.96
N ASP A 63 -11.33 6.87 5.19
CA ASP A 63 -11.36 8.28 5.52
C ASP A 63 -10.13 8.99 4.95
N VAL A 64 -10.34 10.01 4.12
CA VAL A 64 -9.28 10.73 3.41
C VAL A 64 -8.26 11.35 4.38
N GLU A 65 -8.66 11.77 5.59
CA GLU A 65 -7.73 12.30 6.58
C GLU A 65 -6.84 11.22 7.18
N ASP A 66 -7.36 10.01 7.38
CA ASP A 66 -6.55 8.87 7.81
C ASP A 66 -5.57 8.42 6.70
N VAL A 67 -6.00 8.45 5.44
CA VAL A 67 -5.11 8.26 4.27
C VAL A 67 -3.98 9.30 4.28
N LYS A 68 -4.28 10.58 4.51
CA LYS A 68 -3.25 11.64 4.59
C LYS A 68 -2.28 11.42 5.75
N LYS A 69 -2.76 11.01 6.92
CA LYS A 69 -1.89 10.67 8.07
C LYS A 69 -0.94 9.54 7.70
N GLU A 70 -1.42 8.53 7.00
CA GLU A 70 -0.63 7.39 6.59
C GLU A 70 0.40 7.72 5.53
N LEU A 71 0.06 8.57 4.56
CA LEU A 71 1.02 9.11 3.60
C LEU A 71 2.12 9.90 4.31
N ARG A 72 1.79 10.72 5.31
CA ARG A 72 2.79 11.44 6.13
C ARG A 72 3.70 10.49 6.90
N ARG A 73 3.17 9.38 7.42
CA ARG A 73 3.96 8.31 8.07
C ARG A 73 4.88 7.64 7.03
N GLY A 74 4.33 7.24 5.89
CA GLY A 74 5.03 6.57 4.80
C GLY A 74 6.23 7.36 4.26
N LYS A 75 6.17 8.70 4.24
CA LYS A 75 7.30 9.55 3.84
C LYS A 75 8.58 9.33 4.66
N ARG A 76 8.48 8.76 5.87
CA ARG A 76 9.62 8.44 6.75
C ARG A 76 10.11 7.00 6.60
N LEU A 77 9.44 6.17 5.81
CA LEU A 77 9.68 4.75 5.69
C LEU A 77 10.30 4.42 4.34
N LEU A 78 11.45 3.75 4.38
CA LEU A 78 12.20 3.33 3.21
C LEU A 78 11.71 1.97 2.73
N CYS A 79 11.36 1.87 1.44
CA CYS A 79 11.00 0.61 0.82
C CYS A 79 12.20 -0.34 0.81
N HIS A 80 12.02 -1.54 1.36
CA HIS A 80 13.08 -2.54 1.44
C HIS A 80 13.54 -3.00 0.06
N TYR A 81 12.65 -3.02 -0.92
CA TYR A 81 12.97 -3.44 -2.29
C TYR A 81 13.56 -2.29 -3.13
N CYS A 82 12.78 -1.23 -3.39
CA CYS A 82 13.21 -0.17 -4.32
C CYS A 82 14.03 0.97 -3.68
N LYS A 83 14.23 0.94 -2.35
CA LYS A 83 15.00 1.93 -1.59
C LYS A 83 14.50 3.39 -1.73
N LYS A 84 13.21 3.59 -2.03
CA LYS A 84 12.55 4.90 -2.05
C LYS A 84 11.59 5.05 -0.86
N ASN A 85 11.32 6.29 -0.46
CA ASN A 85 10.39 6.58 0.64
C ASN A 85 8.91 6.33 0.22
N GLY A 86 8.00 6.30 1.19
CA GLY A 86 6.56 6.08 0.94
C GLY A 86 6.10 4.64 1.20
N ALA A 87 6.97 3.80 1.77
CA ALA A 87 6.68 2.41 2.05
C ALA A 87 5.70 2.26 3.23
N THR A 88 4.42 2.05 2.96
CA THR A 88 3.38 1.94 4.01
C THR A 88 2.96 0.50 4.29
N ALA A 89 3.26 -0.44 3.39
CA ALA A 89 2.98 -1.87 3.56
C ALA A 89 4.09 -2.51 4.41
N GLY A 90 3.80 -2.80 5.67
CA GLY A 90 4.73 -3.38 6.63
C GLY A 90 4.55 -4.88 6.75
N CYS A 91 5.60 -5.58 7.16
CA CYS A 91 5.45 -6.96 7.60
C CYS A 91 4.66 -7.01 8.93
N GLU A 92 3.74 -7.96 9.06
CA GLU A 92 2.89 -8.14 10.26
C GLU A 92 3.68 -8.47 11.53
N VAL A 93 4.88 -9.05 11.39
CA VAL A 93 5.73 -9.35 12.54
C VAL A 93 6.23 -8.05 13.17
N LYS A 94 5.78 -7.75 14.39
CA LYS A 94 6.03 -6.47 15.10
C LYS A 94 7.49 -6.01 15.16
N HIS A 95 8.43 -6.94 15.27
CA HIS A 95 9.86 -6.62 15.37
C HIS A 95 10.53 -6.52 13.98
N CYS A 96 9.82 -6.86 12.91
CA CYS A 96 10.30 -6.71 11.55
C CYS A 96 10.26 -5.25 11.15
N LYS A 97 11.41 -4.71 10.75
CA LYS A 97 11.52 -3.34 10.25
C LYS A 97 11.32 -3.23 8.73
N ARG A 98 10.99 -4.34 8.05
CA ARG A 98 10.79 -4.34 6.60
C ARG A 98 9.46 -3.67 6.28
N SER A 99 9.55 -2.67 5.41
CA SER A 99 8.40 -1.96 4.87
C SER A 99 8.57 -1.80 3.36
N TYR A 100 7.47 -1.73 2.64
CA TYR A 100 7.41 -1.77 1.20
C TYR A 100 6.34 -0.81 0.66
N HIS A 101 6.47 -0.45 -0.61
CA HIS A 101 5.28 -0.19 -1.42
C HIS A 101 4.59 -1.53 -1.69
N TYR A 102 3.27 -1.59 -1.67
CA TYR A 102 2.56 -2.86 -1.91
C TYR A 102 3.05 -3.65 -3.14
N PRO A 103 3.14 -3.07 -4.36
CA PRO A 103 3.64 -3.83 -5.52
C PRO A 103 5.10 -4.28 -5.36
N CYS A 104 5.93 -3.49 -4.68
CA CYS A 104 7.32 -3.86 -4.41
C CYS A 104 7.43 -5.06 -3.46
N ALA A 105 6.48 -5.23 -2.55
CA ALA A 105 6.46 -6.40 -1.68
C ALA A 105 6.18 -7.69 -2.48
N ILE A 106 5.29 -7.61 -3.48
CA ILE A 106 5.02 -8.75 -4.38
C ILE A 106 6.27 -9.08 -5.21
N GLU A 107 6.97 -8.07 -5.73
CA GLU A 107 8.24 -8.25 -6.43
C GLU A 107 9.33 -8.87 -5.52
N ASP A 108 9.34 -8.52 -4.22
CA ASP A 108 10.22 -9.08 -3.18
C ASP A 108 9.70 -10.41 -2.59
N ARG A 109 8.72 -11.06 -3.24
CA ARG A 109 8.17 -12.37 -2.85
C ARG A 109 7.56 -12.41 -1.44
N ALA A 110 6.98 -11.30 -1.00
CA ALA A 110 6.18 -11.27 0.21
C ALA A 110 4.95 -12.18 0.08
N THR A 111 4.60 -12.87 1.17
CA THR A 111 3.35 -13.64 1.27
C THR A 111 2.23 -12.71 1.72
N ILE A 112 1.09 -12.81 1.04
CA ILE A 112 -0.08 -11.98 1.28
C ILE A 112 -1.23 -12.84 1.80
N ASN A 113 -1.97 -12.33 2.79
CA ASN A 113 -3.26 -12.86 3.20
C ASN A 113 -4.34 -11.87 2.76
N GLU A 114 -5.14 -12.28 1.78
CA GLU A 114 -6.19 -11.44 1.18
C GLU A 114 -7.43 -11.30 2.07
N ASP A 115 -7.71 -12.28 2.92
CA ASP A 115 -8.87 -12.25 3.83
C ASP A 115 -8.74 -11.15 4.90
N HIS A 116 -7.52 -10.90 5.36
CA HIS A 116 -7.21 -9.92 6.40
C HIS A 116 -6.39 -8.73 5.91
N PHE A 117 -6.03 -8.70 4.63
CA PHE A 117 -5.15 -7.69 4.03
C PHE A 117 -3.80 -7.55 4.78
N ILE A 118 -3.20 -8.69 5.12
CA ILE A 118 -1.94 -8.78 5.88
C ILE A 118 -0.78 -9.14 4.96
N LEU A 119 0.41 -8.58 5.25
CA LEU A 119 1.64 -8.83 4.52
C LEU A 119 2.73 -9.47 5.39
N PHE A 120 3.37 -10.51 4.87
CA PHE A 120 4.54 -11.15 5.46
C PHE A 120 5.72 -11.04 4.50
N CYS A 121 6.88 -10.55 4.96
CA CYS A 121 8.08 -10.60 4.13
C CYS A 121 8.54 -12.05 3.93
N GLU A 122 9.39 -12.31 2.94
CA GLU A 122 9.97 -13.63 2.66
C GLU A 122 10.62 -14.33 3.88
N LEU A 123 11.12 -13.57 4.86
CA LEU A 123 11.69 -14.13 6.10
C LEU A 123 10.63 -14.54 7.12
N HIS A 124 9.43 -14.01 7.02
CA HIS A 124 8.34 -14.29 7.96
C HIS A 124 7.14 -14.95 7.27
N ASP A 125 7.37 -15.57 6.11
CA ASP A 125 6.35 -16.33 5.41
C ASP A 125 5.82 -17.45 6.34
N PRO A 126 4.55 -17.41 6.75
CA PRO A 126 3.96 -18.40 7.67
C PRO A 126 3.97 -19.82 7.09
N LYS A 127 4.07 -19.96 5.76
CA LYS A 127 4.11 -21.25 5.06
C LYS A 127 5.53 -21.78 4.88
N SER A 128 6.55 -20.96 5.17
CA SER A 128 7.95 -21.38 5.02
C SER A 128 8.38 -22.27 6.18
N LYS A 129 9.10 -23.37 5.87
CA LYS A 129 9.71 -24.26 6.88
C LYS A 129 10.96 -23.66 7.55
N LYS A 130 11.26 -22.38 7.31
CA LYS A 130 12.42 -21.69 7.89
C LYS A 130 11.95 -21.09 9.22
N GLU A 131 12.37 -21.67 10.33
CA GLU A 131 12.03 -21.19 11.68
C GLU A 131 12.56 -19.77 11.89
N SER A 132 11.69 -18.77 11.71
CA SER A 132 12.00 -17.38 12.03
C SER A 132 11.45 -17.05 13.41
N LYS A 133 12.34 -16.99 14.39
CA LYS A 133 12.03 -16.63 15.78
C LYS A 133 11.62 -15.15 15.88
N CYS A 134 10.33 -14.86 15.77
CA CYS A 134 9.70 -13.66 16.35
C CYS A 134 8.17 -13.82 16.39
N PHE A 135 7.68 -14.72 17.25
CA PHE A 135 6.25 -14.86 17.49
C PHE A 135 5.78 -13.89 18.57
N ASN A 136 4.97 -12.91 18.19
CA ASN A 136 4.01 -12.24 19.06
C ASN A 136 2.93 -11.60 18.16
N PHE A 137 2.06 -12.44 17.63
CA PHE A 137 0.85 -12.02 16.93
C PHE A 137 -0.10 -11.35 17.92
N LYS A 138 -0.55 -10.13 17.63
CA LYS A 138 -1.85 -9.65 18.13
C LYS A 138 -2.72 -9.48 16.91
N PHE A 139 -3.82 -10.24 16.87
CA PHE A 139 -4.80 -10.15 15.81
C PHE A 139 -5.39 -8.73 15.77
N ARG A 140 -5.52 -8.21 14.55
CA ARG A 140 -6.26 -7.00 14.21
C ARG A 140 -7.73 -7.43 14.06
N LEU A 141 -8.44 -7.50 15.18
CA LEU A 141 -9.89 -7.72 15.26
C LEU A 141 -10.63 -6.40 15.06
#